data_AF-A0A6N6N3X3-F1
#
_entry.id   AF-A0A6N6N3X3-F1
#
_cell.length_a   1.000
_cell.length_b   1.000
_cell.length_c   1.000
_cell.angle_alpha   90.00
_cell.angle_beta   90.00
_cell.angle_gamma   90.00
#
_symmetry.space_group_name_H-M   'P 1'
#
loop_
_entity.id
_entity.type
_entity.pdbx_description
1 polymer ?
#
loop_
_entity_poly.entity_id
_entity_poly.type
_entity_poly.pdbx_seq_one_letter_code
_entity_poly.pdbx_strand_id
1 'polypeptide(L)'
;MKPFRFKLEKVLDYRSQLEEQARLVLSRAQDAHDEQEQAVRSLTASLEAHMQKQSEATKNTDDMWLWRQYRTALEHDLAAARVRLRELASKLQKAREEAVRRSRDRKLLEKLKDNQARKHNEEASYREQKENDEMATLRYEREDI
;
A
#
# COMPACT_ATOMS: atom_id res chain seq x y z
N MET A 1 30.80 26.80 -2.58
CA MET A 1 30.27 25.66 -3.38
C MET A 1 28.85 25.90 -3.85
N LYS A 2 28.47 25.40 -5.03
CA LYS A 2 27.05 25.39 -5.47
C LYS A 2 26.30 24.24 -4.78
N PRO A 3 25.08 24.48 -4.25
CA PRO A 3 24.28 23.42 -3.62
C PRO A 3 23.87 22.35 -4.64
N PHE A 4 23.84 21.09 -4.22
CA PHE A 4 23.39 19.97 -5.05
C PHE A 4 21.92 20.16 -5.44
N ARG A 5 21.62 20.04 -6.74
CA ARG A 5 20.25 20.08 -7.27
C ARG A 5 19.97 18.80 -8.04
N PHE A 6 19.02 18.02 -7.54
CA PHE A 6 18.60 16.81 -8.22
C PHE A 6 17.67 17.14 -9.39
N LYS A 7 18.09 16.79 -10.61
CA LYS A 7 17.34 17.13 -11.84
C LYS A 7 15.95 16.48 -11.91
N LEU A 8 15.76 15.36 -11.20
CA LEU A 8 14.50 14.59 -11.21
C LEU A 8 13.68 14.81 -9.93
N GLU A 9 13.89 15.88 -9.18
CA GLU A 9 13.15 16.17 -7.94
C GLU A 9 11.63 16.17 -8.16
N LYS A 10 11.15 16.81 -9.24
CA LYS A 10 9.73 16.82 -9.59
C LYS A 10 9.16 15.44 -9.90
N VAL A 11 9.98 14.56 -10.48
CA VAL A 11 9.59 13.17 -10.76
C VAL A 11 9.54 12.37 -9.47
N LEU A 12 10.45 12.64 -8.52
CA LEU A 12 10.43 12.03 -7.19
C LEU A 12 9.18 12.44 -6.43
N ASP A 13 8.84 13.74 -6.39
CA ASP A 13 7.63 14.26 -5.76
C ASP A 13 6.37 13.58 -6.32
N TYR A 14 6.27 13.50 -7.66
CA TYR A 14 5.15 12.85 -8.33
C TYR A 14 5.06 11.35 -7.99
N ARG A 15 6.20 10.63 -7.94
CA ARG A 15 6.21 9.21 -7.53
C ARG A 15 5.81 9.01 -6.08
N SER A 16 6.18 9.94 -5.19
CA SER A 16 5.74 9.93 -3.80
C SER A 16 4.23 10.12 -3.69
N GLN A 17 3.64 11.02 -4.48
CA GLN A 17 2.19 11.19 -4.54
C GLN A 17 1.48 9.93 -5.05
N LEU A 18 2.03 9.26 -6.07
CA LEU A 18 1.47 8.00 -6.59
C LEU A 18 1.55 6.87 -5.57
N GLU A 19 2.63 6.78 -4.78
CA GLU A 19 2.72 5.80 -3.69
C GLU A 19 1.66 6.08 -2.62
N GLU A 20 1.49 7.33 -2.22
CA GLU A 20 0.49 7.70 -1.22
C GLU A 20 -0.93 7.38 -1.70
N GLN A 21 -1.23 7.71 -2.96
CA GLN A 21 -2.51 7.33 -3.57
C GLN A 21 -2.71 5.80 -3.60
N ALA A 22 -1.67 5.03 -3.93
CA ALA A 22 -1.76 3.58 -3.94
C ALA A 22 -1.97 2.99 -2.53
N ARG A 23 -1.37 3.59 -1.49
CA ARG A 23 -1.62 3.21 -0.09
C ARG A 23 -3.07 3.49 0.33
N LEU A 24 -3.62 4.64 -0.05
CA LEU A 24 -5.02 4.97 0.24
C LEU A 24 -5.98 3.99 -0.45
N VAL A 25 -5.71 3.62 -1.71
CA VAL A 25 -6.49 2.62 -2.44
C VAL A 25 -6.39 1.26 -1.75
N LEU A 26 -5.20 0.85 -1.31
CA LEU A 26 -5.00 -0.38 -0.56
C LEU A 26 -5.78 -0.39 0.75
N SER A 27 -5.73 0.69 1.53
CA SER A 27 -6.50 0.81 2.78
C SER A 27 -7.99 0.62 2.52
N ARG A 28 -8.56 1.35 1.55
CA ARG A 28 -9.99 1.22 1.21
C ARG A 28 -10.37 -0.17 0.73
N ALA A 29 -9.49 -0.82 -0.04
CA ALA A 29 -9.73 -2.19 -0.50
C ALA A 29 -9.70 -3.20 0.66
N GLN A 30 -8.84 -2.97 1.66
CA GLN A 30 -8.78 -3.78 2.88
C GLN A 30 -10.04 -3.57 3.72
N ASP A 31 -10.42 -2.32 3.97
CA ASP A 31 -11.63 -1.99 4.74
C ASP A 31 -12.89 -2.63 4.13
N ALA A 32 -13.06 -2.52 2.81
CA ALA A 32 -14.19 -3.11 2.09
C ALA A 32 -14.16 -4.66 2.15
N HIS A 33 -12.98 -5.27 2.05
CA HIS A 33 -12.84 -6.72 2.18
C HIS A 33 -13.25 -7.20 3.58
N ASP A 34 -12.79 -6.50 4.61
CA ASP A 34 -13.04 -6.88 6.02
C ASP A 34 -14.51 -6.68 6.40
N GLU A 35 -15.14 -5.61 5.91
CA GLU A 35 -16.59 -5.40 6.05
C GLU A 35 -17.39 -6.53 5.40
N GLN A 36 -17.02 -6.92 4.17
CA GLN A 36 -17.69 -8.02 3.47
C GLN A 36 -17.44 -9.38 4.13
N GLU A 37 -16.25 -9.60 4.70
CA GLU A 37 -15.95 -10.80 5.47
C GLU A 37 -16.86 -10.88 6.71
N GLN A 38 -17.03 -9.76 7.41
CA GLN A 38 -17.93 -9.69 8.56
C GLN A 38 -19.39 -9.96 8.16
N ALA A 39 -19.84 -9.47 7.00
CA ALA A 39 -21.17 -9.76 6.46
C ALA A 39 -21.35 -11.26 6.13
N VAL A 40 -20.32 -11.92 5.58
CA VAL A 40 -20.36 -13.38 5.35
C VAL A 40 -20.44 -14.14 6.67
N ARG A 41 -19.69 -13.71 7.70
CA ARG A 41 -19.72 -14.32 9.04
C ARG A 41 -21.10 -14.16 9.69
N SER A 42 -21.71 -12.99 9.62
CA SER A 42 -23.04 -12.75 10.20
C SER A 42 -24.15 -13.55 9.51
N LEU A 43 -24.12 -13.65 8.18
CA LEU A 43 -25.06 -14.48 7.41
C LEU A 43 -24.88 -15.97 7.72
N THR A 44 -23.63 -16.43 7.86
CA THR A 44 -23.33 -17.82 8.24
C THR A 44 -23.88 -18.14 9.63
N ALA A 45 -23.63 -17.27 10.61
CA ALA A 45 -24.17 -17.43 11.96
C ALA A 45 -25.71 -17.39 12.00
N SER A 46 -26.32 -16.54 11.17
CA SER A 46 -27.79 -16.46 11.05
C SER A 46 -28.38 -17.74 10.48
N LEU A 47 -27.73 -18.32 9.46
CA LEU A 47 -28.12 -19.60 8.87
C LEU A 47 -27.96 -20.75 9.87
N GLU A 48 -26.86 -20.80 10.62
CA GLU A 48 -26.63 -21.80 11.67
C GLU A 48 -27.69 -21.72 12.78
N ALA A 49 -27.97 -20.51 13.28
CA ALA A 49 -29.02 -20.28 14.28
C ALA A 49 -30.41 -20.69 13.75
N HIS A 50 -30.67 -20.43 12.48
CA HIS A 50 -31.89 -20.89 11.82
C HIS A 50 -31.93 -22.42 11.69
N MET A 51 -30.81 -23.09 11.42
CA MET A 51 -30.78 -24.56 11.39
C MET A 51 -31.00 -25.18 12.78
N GLN A 52 -30.44 -24.58 13.84
CA GLN A 52 -30.61 -25.08 15.21
C GLN A 52 -32.07 -25.05 15.69
N LYS A 53 -32.85 -24.06 15.26
CA LYS A 53 -34.27 -23.91 15.63
C LYS A 53 -35.23 -24.72 14.75
N GLN A 54 -34.70 -25.50 13.80
CA GLN A 54 -35.51 -26.21 12.81
C GLN A 54 -36.50 -27.19 13.45
N SER A 55 -36.09 -27.93 14.47
CA SER A 55 -36.95 -28.93 15.14
C SER A 55 -38.16 -28.32 15.86
N GLU A 56 -38.05 -27.06 16.31
CA GLU A 56 -39.14 -26.33 16.95
C GLU A 56 -40.11 -25.74 15.92
N ALA A 57 -39.59 -25.25 14.79
CA ALA A 57 -40.37 -24.60 13.73
C ALA A 57 -41.15 -25.58 12.84
N THR A 58 -40.76 -26.85 12.76
CA THR A 58 -41.43 -27.85 11.89
C THR A 58 -42.67 -28.51 12.50
N LYS A 59 -43.19 -28.00 13.63
CA LYS A 59 -44.37 -28.56 14.31
C LYS A 59 -45.70 -28.26 13.62
N ASN A 60 -45.73 -27.26 12.74
CA ASN A 60 -46.90 -26.84 11.99
C ASN A 60 -46.56 -26.76 10.48
N THR A 61 -47.48 -27.17 9.61
CA THR A 61 -47.22 -27.32 8.17
C THR A 61 -47.01 -25.98 7.46
N ASP A 62 -47.77 -24.95 7.83
CA ASP A 62 -47.62 -23.60 7.26
C ASP A 62 -46.31 -22.94 7.69
N ASP A 63 -45.91 -23.13 8.96
CA ASP A 63 -44.65 -22.63 9.50
C ASP A 63 -43.44 -23.32 8.83
N MET A 64 -43.57 -24.57 8.41
CA MET A 64 -42.52 -25.30 7.69
C MET A 64 -42.21 -24.70 6.31
N TRP A 65 -43.22 -24.20 5.58
CA TRP A 65 -43.00 -23.59 4.28
C TRP A 65 -42.24 -22.25 4.42
N LEU A 66 -42.68 -21.39 5.33
CA LEU A 66 -42.04 -20.11 5.61
C LEU A 66 -40.59 -20.30 6.08
N TRP A 67 -40.35 -21.31 6.93
CA TRP A 67 -39.02 -21.68 7.41
C TRP A 67 -38.08 -22.08 6.28
N ARG A 68 -38.54 -22.95 5.36
CA ARG A 68 -37.74 -23.36 4.20
C ARG A 68 -37.43 -22.18 3.29
N GLN A 69 -38.41 -21.30 3.06
CA GLN A 69 -38.24 -20.14 2.20
C GLN A 69 -37.20 -19.17 2.77
N TYR A 70 -37.26 -18.90 4.08
CA TYR A 70 -36.28 -18.05 4.75
C TYR A 70 -34.87 -18.65 4.72
N ARG A 71 -34.73 -19.97 4.92
CA ARG A 71 -33.44 -20.67 4.73
C ARG A 71 -32.89 -20.46 3.31
N THR A 72 -33.71 -20.68 2.29
CA THR A 72 -33.27 -20.54 0.90
C THR A 72 -32.86 -19.10 0.57
N ALA A 73 -33.55 -18.10 1.13
CA ALA A 73 -33.14 -16.70 1.02
C ALA A 73 -31.75 -16.47 1.66
N LEU A 74 -31.53 -16.95 2.89
CA LEU A 74 -30.23 -16.85 3.57
C LEU A 74 -29.10 -17.55 2.80
N GLU A 75 -29.36 -18.72 2.23
CA GLU A 75 -28.39 -19.46 1.41
C GLU A 75 -28.03 -18.68 0.14
N HIS A 76 -29.01 -18.07 -0.52
CA HIS A 76 -28.79 -17.22 -1.70
C HIS A 76 -27.98 -15.97 -1.34
N ASP A 77 -28.34 -15.28 -0.25
CA ASP A 77 -27.65 -14.09 0.21
C ASP A 77 -26.21 -14.39 0.62
N LEU A 78 -25.98 -15.54 1.28
CA LEU A 78 -24.64 -16.02 1.63
C LEU A 78 -23.82 -16.35 0.38
N ALA A 79 -24.42 -16.98 -0.64
CA ALA A 79 -23.76 -17.25 -1.91
C ALA A 79 -23.33 -15.95 -2.61
N ALA A 80 -24.23 -14.97 -2.70
CA ALA A 80 -23.93 -13.66 -3.27
C ALA A 80 -22.85 -12.91 -2.47
N ALA A 81 -22.92 -12.95 -1.14
CA ALA A 81 -21.93 -12.35 -0.25
C ALA A 81 -20.53 -12.98 -0.43
N ARG A 82 -20.46 -14.30 -0.62
CA ARG A 82 -19.19 -15.01 -0.89
C ARG A 82 -18.61 -14.67 -2.26
N VAL A 83 -19.44 -14.49 -3.29
CA VAL A 83 -18.98 -14.01 -4.60
C VAL A 83 -18.37 -12.61 -4.47
N ARG A 84 -19.08 -11.69 -3.81
CA ARG A 84 -18.56 -10.34 -3.54
C ARG A 84 -17.25 -10.36 -2.75
N LEU A 85 -17.13 -11.23 -1.75
CA LEU A 85 -15.89 -11.39 -0.97
C LEU A 85 -14.71 -11.80 -1.87
N ARG A 86 -14.91 -12.75 -2.80
CA ARG A 86 -13.86 -13.15 -3.74
C ARG A 86 -13.45 -12.01 -4.68
N GLU A 87 -14.41 -11.22 -5.16
CA GLU A 87 -14.14 -10.05 -5.99
C GLU A 87 -13.32 -9.00 -5.23
N LEU A 88 -13.68 -8.73 -3.98
CA LEU A 88 -12.95 -7.80 -3.11
C LEU A 88 -11.56 -8.32 -2.77
N ALA A 89 -11.39 -9.62 -2.54
CA ALA A 89 -10.08 -10.23 -2.34
C ALA A 89 -9.18 -10.06 -3.57
N SER A 90 -9.72 -10.21 -4.78
CA SER A 90 -8.99 -9.93 -6.03
C SER A 90 -8.60 -8.45 -6.15
N LYS A 91 -9.51 -7.52 -5.81
CA LYS A 91 -9.21 -6.07 -5.80
C LYS A 91 -8.14 -5.72 -4.77
N LEU A 92 -8.21 -6.29 -3.57
CA LEU A 92 -7.22 -6.13 -2.51
C LEU A 92 -5.84 -6.60 -2.96
N GLN A 93 -5.76 -7.77 -3.59
CA GLN A 93 -4.50 -8.29 -4.11
C GLN A 93 -3.89 -7.37 -5.17
N LYS A 94 -4.69 -6.88 -6.12
CA LYS A 94 -4.24 -5.91 -7.13
C LYS A 94 -3.75 -4.60 -6.49
N ALA A 95 -4.46 -4.11 -5.47
CA ALA A 95 -4.07 -2.91 -4.75
C ALA A 95 -2.75 -3.10 -3.99
N ARG A 96 -2.52 -4.29 -3.39
CA ARG A 96 -1.25 -4.63 -2.74
C ARG A 96 -0.09 -4.63 -3.73
N GLU A 97 -0.26 -5.30 -4.87
CA GLU A 97 0.76 -5.36 -5.92
C GLU A 97 1.13 -3.97 -6.44
N GLU A 98 0.12 -3.12 -6.68
CA GLU A 98 0.35 -1.76 -7.14
C GLU A 98 1.05 -0.90 -6.07
N ALA A 99 0.65 -0.99 -4.80
CA ALA A 99 1.32 -0.27 -3.71
C ALA A 99 2.81 -0.67 -3.59
N VAL A 100 3.11 -1.97 -3.70
CA VAL A 100 4.50 -2.47 -3.70
C VAL A 100 5.28 -1.93 -4.90
N ARG A 101 4.67 -1.96 -6.09
CA ARG A 101 5.30 -1.43 -7.31
C ARG A 101 5.61 0.06 -7.16
N ARG A 102 4.66 0.88 -6.71
CA ARG A 102 4.86 2.33 -6.52
C ARG A 102 5.92 2.63 -5.47
N SER A 103 5.95 1.88 -4.38
CA SER A 103 6.99 2.01 -3.36
C SER A 103 8.38 1.69 -3.90
N ARG A 104 8.50 0.63 -4.73
CA ARG A 104 9.75 0.28 -5.40
C ARG A 104 10.21 1.39 -6.36
N ASP A 105 9.29 1.94 -7.15
CA ASP A 105 9.59 3.00 -8.12
C ASP A 105 10.07 4.28 -7.46
N ARG A 106 9.51 4.68 -6.31
CA ARG A 106 10.01 5.81 -5.51
C ARG A 106 11.40 5.49 -4.96
N LYS A 107 11.56 4.36 -4.26
CA LYS A 107 12.83 3.97 -3.62
C LYS A 107 13.99 3.89 -4.62
N LEU A 108 13.75 3.46 -5.84
CA LEU A 108 14.77 3.44 -6.89
C LEU A 108 15.27 4.85 -7.20
N LEU A 109 14.35 5.82 -7.30
CA LEU A 109 14.68 7.20 -7.62
C LEU A 109 15.36 7.92 -6.44
N GLU A 110 14.96 7.61 -5.20
CA GLU A 110 15.64 8.07 -3.98
C GLU A 110 17.09 7.59 -3.92
N LYS A 111 17.32 6.29 -4.14
CA LYS A 111 18.69 5.75 -4.19
C LYS A 111 19.54 6.44 -5.27
N LEU A 112 18.94 6.78 -6.41
CA LEU A 112 19.63 7.49 -7.47
C LEU A 112 19.96 8.94 -7.06
N LYS A 113 19.05 9.63 -6.36
CA LYS A 113 19.30 10.95 -5.77
C LYS A 113 20.44 10.90 -4.74
N ASP A 114 20.40 9.95 -3.81
CA ASP A 114 21.41 9.79 -2.77
C ASP A 114 22.80 9.53 -3.35
N ASN A 115 22.88 8.65 -4.37
CA ASN A 115 24.14 8.36 -5.06
C ASN A 115 24.71 9.60 -5.77
N GLN A 116 23.86 10.41 -6.41
CA GLN A 116 24.30 11.65 -7.07
C GLN A 116 24.74 12.71 -6.05
N ALA A 117 24.01 12.83 -4.93
CA ALA A 117 24.36 13.74 -3.85
C ALA A 117 25.73 13.38 -3.24
N ARG A 118 25.98 12.08 -3.01
CA ARG A 118 27.25 11.59 -2.50
C ARG A 118 28.41 11.93 -3.45
N LYS A 119 28.26 11.64 -4.75
CA LYS A 119 29.29 11.98 -5.75
C LYS A 119 29.57 13.47 -5.82
N HIS A 120 28.52 14.30 -5.78
CA HIS A 120 28.68 15.76 -5.77
C HIS A 120 29.48 16.22 -4.56
N ASN A 121 29.19 15.69 -3.37
CA ASN A 121 29.93 16.02 -2.15
C ASN A 121 31.40 15.57 -2.22
N GLU A 122 31.67 14.35 -2.71
CA GLU A 122 33.04 13.84 -2.91
C GLU A 122 33.85 14.74 -3.86
N GLU A 123 33.28 15.12 -5.01
CA GLU A 123 33.92 16.03 -5.97
C GLU A 123 34.13 17.45 -5.42
N ALA A 124 33.26 17.87 -4.51
CA ALA A 124 33.35 19.17 -3.89
C ALA A 124 34.47 19.17 -2.84
N SER A 125 34.51 18.18 -1.94
CA SER A 125 35.60 18.00 -0.97
C SER A 125 36.96 17.83 -1.63
N TYR A 126 37.04 17.10 -2.74
CA TYR A 126 38.30 16.96 -3.50
C TYR A 126 38.79 18.31 -4.06
N ARG A 127 37.87 19.15 -4.57
CA ARG A 127 38.22 20.50 -5.04
C ARG A 127 38.68 21.42 -3.92
N GLU A 128 37.99 21.42 -2.78
CA GLU A 128 38.41 22.19 -1.60
C GLU A 128 39.79 21.76 -1.10
N GLN A 129 40.06 20.45 -1.06
CA GLN A 129 41.37 19.94 -0.66
C GLN A 129 42.47 20.41 -1.62
N LYS A 130 42.23 20.31 -2.93
CA LYS A 130 43.17 20.78 -3.95
C LYS A 130 43.43 22.29 -3.86
N GLU A 131 42.39 23.10 -3.71
CA GLU A 131 42.51 24.56 -3.54
C GLU A 131 43.29 24.92 -2.27
N ASN A 132 43.09 24.18 -1.17
CA ASN A 132 43.82 24.38 0.07
C ASN A 132 45.30 24.00 -0.05
N ASP A 133 45.61 22.89 -0.72
CA ASP A 133 47.00 22.45 -0.96
C ASP A 133 47.76 23.45 -1.87
N GLU A 134 47.10 23.96 -2.92
CA GLU A 134 47.64 25.01 -3.79
C GLU A 134 47.87 26.35 -3.04
N MET A 135 46.95 26.74 -2.15
CA MET A 135 47.15 27.93 -1.31
C MET A 135 48.28 27.73 -0.28
N ALA A 136 48.44 26.53 0.29
CA ALA A 136 49.51 26.23 1.22
C ALA A 136 50.89 26.30 0.56
N THR A 137 51.03 25.76 -0.65
CA THR A 137 52.27 25.84 -1.45
C THR A 137 52.62 27.27 -1.85
N LEU A 138 51.64 28.05 -2.35
CA LEU A 138 51.84 29.47 -2.67
C LEU A 138 52.24 30.33 -1.47
N ARG A 139 51.82 29.95 -0.27
CA ARG A 139 52.17 30.68 0.97
C ARG A 139 53.57 30.33 1.45
N TYR A 140 53.95 29.06 1.36
CA TYR A 140 55.29 28.59 1.71
C TYR A 140 56.37 29.19 0.78
N GLU A 141 56.13 29.24 -0.53
CA GLU A 141 57.06 29.88 -1.49
C GLU A 141 57.28 31.39 -1.26
N ARG A 142 56.37 32.07 -0.55
CA ARG A 142 56.51 33.49 -0.21
C ARG A 142 57.25 33.76 1.11
N GLU A 143 57.42 32.74 1.94
CA GLU A 143 58.11 32.83 3.23
C GLU A 143 59.63 32.54 3.12
N ASP A 144 60.06 31.92 2.01
CA ASP A 144 61.46 31.59 1.68
C ASP A 144 62.18 32.66 0.81
N ILE A 145 61.64 33.89 0.72
CA ILE A 145 62.27 35.06 0.05
C ILE A 145 62.50 36.16 1.09
#